data_AF-A0A8J7EXJ6-F1
#
_entry.id   AF-A0A8J7EXJ6-F1
#
_cell.length_a   1.000
_cell.length_b   1.000
_cell.length_c   1.000
_cell.angle_alpha   90.00
_cell.angle_beta   90.00
_cell.angle_gamma   90.00
#
_symmetry.space_group_name_H-M   'P 1'
#
loop_
_entity.id
_entity.type
_entity.pdbx_description
1 polymer ?
#
loop_
_entity_poly.entity_id
_entity_poly.type
_entity_poly.pdbx_seq_one_letter_code
_entity_poly.pdbx_strand_id
1 'polypeptide(L)' 'MDSKEFLDWANKLTENAQAGVREEIAEHKQHGLDIFYMEGEIPIMEKSDGTKYEYKMVNDQPVIIRKIKS' A
#
# COMPACT_ATOMS: atom_id res chain seq x y z
N MET A 1 3.25 -23.46 23.91
CA MET A 1 3.70 -22.96 22.60
C MET A 1 5.18 -22.70 22.72
N ASP A 2 5.99 -23.46 21.99
CA ASP A 2 7.42 -23.20 21.94
C ASP A 2 7.72 -22.04 20.98
N SER A 3 8.97 -21.56 20.97
CA SER A 3 9.37 -20.42 20.15
C SER A 3 9.19 -20.66 18.64
N LYS A 4 9.20 -21.91 18.17
CA LYS A 4 9.06 -22.23 16.75
C LYS A 4 7.60 -22.19 16.33
N GLU A 5 6.70 -22.79 17.11
CA GLU A 5 5.25 -22.70 16.87
C GLU A 5 4.76 -21.25 16.84
N PHE A 6 5.27 -20.40 17.74
CA PHE A 6 4.94 -18.98 17.76
C PHE A 6 5.41 -18.26 16.49
N LEU A 7 6.64 -18.53 16.04
CA LEU A 7 7.20 -17.92 14.83
C LEU A 7 6.45 -18.37 13.57
N ASP A 8 6.13 -19.66 13.46
CA ASP A 8 5.38 -20.20 12.31
C ASP A 8 3.98 -19.57 12.26
N TRP A 9 3.32 -19.41 13.41
CA TRP A 9 2.04 -18.71 13.50
C TRP A 9 2.16 -17.22 13.10
N ALA A 10 3.18 -16.51 13.59
CA ALA A 10 3.39 -15.09 13.28
C ALA A 10 3.68 -14.86 11.79
N ASN A 11 4.46 -15.76 11.17
CA ASN A 11 4.73 -15.73 9.73
C ASN A 11 3.44 -15.94 8.94
N LYS A 12 2.63 -16.94 9.31
CA LYS A 12 1.35 -17.21 8.64
C LYS A 12 0.36 -16.06 8.77
N LEU A 13 0.31 -15.40 9.94
CA LEU A 13 -0.50 -14.20 10.12
C LEU A 13 -0.04 -13.07 9.20
N THR A 14 1.27 -12.88 9.07
CA THR A 14 1.87 -11.87 8.19
C THR A 14 1.54 -12.16 6.72
N GLU A 15 1.65 -13.42 6.28
CA GLU A 15 1.29 -13.85 4.93
C GLU A 15 -0.18 -13.57 4.61
N ASN A 16 -1.09 -13.94 5.53
CA ASN A 16 -2.52 -13.70 5.36
C ASN A 16 -2.85 -12.20 5.29
N ALA A 17 -2.23 -11.38 6.13
CA ALA A 17 -2.40 -9.93 6.09
C ALA A 17 -1.90 -9.35 4.76
N GLN A 18 -0.74 -9.79 4.26
CA GLN A 18 -0.23 -9.37 2.96
C GLN A 18 -1.12 -9.82 1.80
N ALA A 19 -1.73 -11.00 1.89
CA ALA A 19 -2.66 -11.49 0.87
C ALA A 19 -3.91 -10.60 0.79
N GLY A 20 -4.55 -10.28 1.92
CA GLY A 20 -5.72 -9.40 1.95
C GLY A 20 -5.42 -8.00 1.41
N VAL A 21 -4.26 -7.42 1.75
CA VAL A 21 -3.84 -6.11 1.21
C VAL A 21 -3.65 -6.17 -0.31
N ARG A 22 -3.11 -7.27 -0.86
CA ARG A 22 -2.96 -7.43 -2.32
C ARG A 22 -4.32 -7.52 -3.02
N GLU A 23 -5.29 -8.20 -2.42
CA GLU A 23 -6.66 -8.29 -2.93
C GLU A 23 -7.34 -6.91 -2.96
N GLU A 24 -7.28 -6.16 -1.85
CA GLU A 24 -7.81 -4.80 -1.77
C GLU A 24 -7.16 -3.85 -2.79
N ILE A 25 -5.84 -3.93 -2.96
CA ILE A 25 -5.10 -3.19 -3.99
C ILE A 25 -5.61 -3.54 -5.40
N ALA A 26 -5.84 -4.82 -5.67
CA ALA A 26 -6.33 -5.27 -6.97
C ALA A 26 -7.75 -4.75 -7.24
N GLU A 27 -8.64 -4.78 -6.26
CA GLU A 27 -10.00 -4.24 -6.35
C GLU A 27 -10.00 -2.73 -6.59
N HIS A 28 -9.18 -1.97 -5.85
CA HIS A 28 -9.02 -0.53 -6.08
C HIS A 28 -8.58 -0.24 -7.52
N LYS A 29 -7.58 -0.96 -8.04
CA LYS A 29 -7.11 -0.80 -9.42
C LYS A 29 -8.19 -1.12 -10.45
N GLN A 30 -8.97 -2.19 -10.24
CA GLN A 30 -10.08 -2.55 -11.12
C GLN A 30 -11.17 -1.47 -11.16
N HIS A 31 -11.43 -0.80 -10.04
CA HIS A 31 -12.39 0.30 -9.96
C HIS A 31 -11.81 1.67 -10.34
N GLY A 32 -10.54 1.76 -10.75
CA GLY A 32 -9.90 3.02 -11.11
C GLY A 32 -9.65 3.94 -9.91
N LEU A 33 -9.59 3.39 -8.71
CA LEU A 33 -9.33 4.12 -7.48
C LEU A 33 -7.82 4.24 -7.24
N ASP A 34 -7.43 5.40 -6.71
CA ASP A 34 -6.04 5.67 -6.34
C ASP A 34 -5.67 4.91 -5.05
N ILE A 35 -4.43 4.43 -4.98
CA ILE A 35 -3.90 3.76 -3.79
C ILE A 35 -2.96 4.71 -3.07
N PHE A 36 -3.17 4.89 -1.77
CA PHE A 36 -2.36 5.76 -0.93
C PHE A 36 -1.55 4.94 0.07
N TYR A 37 -0.24 5.10 0.07
CA TYR A 37 0.65 4.39 0.99
C TYR A 37 1.93 5.20 1.27
N MET A 38 2.73 4.76 2.24
CA MET A 38 4.03 5.36 2.56
C MET A 38 5.15 4.46 2.03
N GLU A 39 6.08 5.02 1.28
CA GLU A 39 7.34 4.37 0.89
C GLU A 39 8.49 5.04 1.65
N GLY A 40 8.88 4.43 2.77
CA GLY A 40 9.72 5.11 3.76
C GLY A 40 9.00 6.31 4.35
N GLU A 41 9.61 7.50 4.23
CA GLU A 41 9.02 8.77 4.68
C GLU A 41 8.25 9.49 3.57
N ILE A 42 8.15 8.90 2.38
CA ILE A 42 7.53 9.55 1.21
C ILE A 42 6.08 9.05 1.05
N PRO A 43 5.07 9.93 1.16
CA PRO A 43 3.69 9.60 0.85
C PRO A 43 3.49 9.41 -0.66
N ILE A 44 3.01 8.23 -1.06
CA ILE A 44 2.79 7.82 -2.44
C ILE A 44 1.29 7.70 -2.74
N MET A 45 0.89 8.29 -3.86
CA MET A 45 -0.37 8.03 -4.55
C MET A 45 -0.06 7.26 -5.84
N GLU A 46 -0.49 6.00 -5.92
CA GLU A 46 -0.39 5.16 -7.11
C GLU A 46 -1.72 5.13 -7.85
N LYS A 47 -1.69 5.49 -9.14
CA LYS A 47 -2.83 5.41 -10.06
C LYS A 47 -3.06 3.97 -10.49
N SER A 48 -4.27 3.67 -11.00
CA SER A 48 -4.62 2.33 -11.48
C SER A 48 -3.70 1.81 -12.60
N ASP A 49 -3.10 2.71 -13.39
CA ASP A 49 -2.12 2.40 -14.44
C ASP A 49 -0.70 2.12 -13.90
N GLY A 50 -0.50 2.17 -12.58
CA GLY A 50 0.78 1.99 -11.90
C GLY A 50 1.65 3.26 -11.84
N THR A 51 1.18 4.39 -12.35
CA THR A 51 1.89 5.66 -12.23
C THR A 51 1.91 6.13 -10.77
N LYS A 52 3.09 6.44 -10.24
CA LYS A 52 3.29 6.88 -8.87
C LYS A 52 3.57 8.38 -8.76
N TYR A 53 2.96 9.01 -7.77
CA TYR A 53 3.17 10.42 -7.42
C TYR A 53 3.47 10.55 -5.93
N GLU A 54 4.42 11.42 -5.61
CA GLU A 54 4.52 11.96 -4.26
C GLU A 54 3.39 12.98 -4.06
N TYR A 55 2.70 12.94 -2.93
CA TYR A 55 1.61 13.86 -2.62
C TYR A 55 1.72 14.45 -1.21
N LYS A 56 0.98 15.53 -0.94
CA LYS A 56 0.72 16.00 0.43
C LYS A 56 -0.76 16.28 0.62
N MET A 57 -1.23 16.17 1.86
CA MET A 57 -2.59 16.56 2.20
C MET A 57 -2.67 18.07 2.43
N VAL A 58 -3.59 18.74 1.73
CA VAL A 58 -3.93 20.14 1.93
C VAL A 58 -5.45 20.25 2.00
N ASN A 59 -5.99 20.69 3.13
CA ASN A 59 -7.44 20.76 3.37
C ASN A 59 -8.16 19.44 3.04
N ASP A 60 -7.64 18.32 3.55
CA ASP A 60 -8.15 16.96 3.33
C ASP A 60 -8.16 16.50 1.86
N GLN A 61 -7.41 17.17 0.98
CA GLN A 61 -7.24 16.78 -0.42
C GLN A 61 -5.78 16.45 -0.74
N PRO A 62 -5.52 15.35 -1.49
CA PRO A 62 -4.19 15.02 -1.95
C PRO A 62 -3.77 15.99 -3.07
N VAL A 63 -2.65 16.68 -2.87
CA VAL A 63 -2.02 17.56 -3.86
C VAL A 63 -0.73 16.91 -4.32
N ILE A 64 -0.61 16.70 -5.63
CA ILE A 64 0.59 16.12 -6.26
C ILE A 64 1.77 17.08 -6.11
N ILE A 65 2.89 16.56 -5.62
CA ILE A 65 4.17 17.27 -5.54
C ILE A 65 5.00 16.97 -6.78
N ARG A 66 5.21 15.69 -7.09
CA ARG A 66 5.98 15.24 -8.27
C ARG A 66 5.63 13.81 -8.67
N LYS A 67 5.91 13.47 -9.94
CA LYS A 67 5.89 12.08 -10.42
C LYS A 67 7.14 11.35 -9.93
N ILE A 68 6.97 10.13 -9.42
CA ILE A 68 8.07 9.24 -9.04
C ILE A 68 8.42 8.38 -10.24
N LYS A 69 9.71 8.30 -10.56
CA LYS A 69 10.21 7.35 -11.55
C LYS A 69 10.45 6.03 -10.84
N SER A 70 9.80 4.98 -11.34
CA SER A 70 10.12 3.60 -11.00
C SER A 70 11.52 3.22 -11.46
#